data_AF-A0A963A169-F1
#
_entry.id   AF-A0A963A169-F1
#
_cell.length_a   1.000
_cell.length_b   1.000
_cell.length_c   1.000
_cell.angle_alpha   90.00
_cell.angle_beta   90.00
_cell.angle_gamma   90.00
#
_symmetry.space_group_name_H-M   'P 1'
#
loop_
_entity.id
_entity.type
_entity.pdbx_description
1 polymer ?
#
loop_
_entity_poly.entity_id
_entity_poly.type
_entity_poly.pdbx_seq_one_letter_code
_entity_poly.pdbx_strand_id
1 'polypeptide(L)'
;MFEGLIEFAEETVFARINQIMENEKSTSLRCFNVLYLLLAFADRNPGITRVLLGDALVGEQARLHTRVEQFFARLETQLKQILRESRMREGEQSALDVEQAASLMLALVEGRMQRFLRTRFRVSPLAEWDGHWGLIEPCLFPPVPAD
;
A
#
# COMPACT_ATOMS: atom_id res chain seq x y z
N MET A 1 -20.49 0.27 -14.32
CA MET A 1 -20.53 0.66 -12.90
C MET A 1 -19.18 0.47 -12.23
N PHE A 2 -18.61 -0.75 -12.19
CA PHE A 2 -17.31 -1.00 -11.55
C PHE A 2 -16.13 -0.25 -12.17
N GLU A 3 -16.16 -0.01 -13.49
CA GLU A 3 -15.13 0.76 -14.20
C GLU A 3 -14.90 2.15 -13.59
N GLY A 4 -15.98 2.88 -13.29
CA GLY A 4 -15.89 4.20 -12.66
C GLY A 4 -15.49 4.14 -11.18
N LEU A 5 -15.78 3.03 -10.48
CA LEU A 5 -15.30 2.85 -9.10
C LEU A 5 -13.80 2.58 -9.03
N ILE A 6 -13.27 1.82 -9.99
CA ILE A 6 -11.84 1.58 -10.13
C ILE A 6 -11.13 2.88 -10.50
N GLU A 7 -11.67 3.63 -11.47
CA GLU A 7 -11.15 4.95 -11.86
C GLU A 7 -11.12 5.92 -10.68
N PHE A 8 -12.22 6.02 -9.91
CA PHE A 8 -12.24 6.86 -8.71
C PHE A 8 -11.18 6.45 -7.68
N ALA A 9 -10.96 5.15 -7.49
CA ALA A 9 -9.93 4.65 -6.57
C ALA A 9 -8.52 5.03 -7.06
N GLU A 10 -8.24 4.82 -8.34
CA GLU A 10 -6.98 5.21 -8.99
C GLU A 10 -6.72 6.71 -8.81
N GLU A 11 -7.65 7.56 -9.21
CA GLU A 11 -7.49 9.02 -9.11
C GLU A 11 -7.27 9.46 -7.67
N THR A 12 -8.12 8.99 -6.75
CA THR A 12 -8.09 9.43 -5.35
C THR A 12 -6.81 8.99 -4.64
N VAL A 13 -6.43 7.72 -4.81
CA VAL A 13 -5.27 7.16 -4.11
C VAL A 13 -3.98 7.73 -4.68
N PHE A 14 -3.80 7.73 -6.01
CA PHE A 14 -2.54 8.18 -6.59
C PHE A 14 -2.34 9.70 -6.50
N ALA A 15 -3.40 10.50 -6.53
CA ALA A 15 -3.28 11.94 -6.26
C ALA A 15 -2.74 12.20 -4.84
N ARG A 16 -3.21 11.45 -3.84
CA ARG A 16 -2.74 11.59 -2.45
C ARG A 16 -1.35 11.00 -2.22
N ILE A 17 -0.97 9.93 -2.93
CA ILE A 17 0.41 9.43 -2.92
C ILE A 17 1.37 10.51 -3.41
N ASN A 18 1.05 11.20 -4.51
CA ASN A 18 1.90 12.29 -5.01
C ASN A 18 2.08 13.40 -3.96
N GLN A 19 1.02 13.77 -3.25
CA GLN A 19 1.10 14.74 -2.14
C GLN A 19 1.99 14.25 -0.99
N ILE A 20 1.95 12.96 -0.65
CA ILE A 20 2.84 12.38 0.36
C ILE A 20 4.29 12.50 -0.09
N MET A 21 4.58 12.21 -1.36
CA MET A 21 5.93 12.30 -1.93
C MET A 21 6.48 13.74 -1.90
N GLU A 22 5.63 14.73 -2.12
CA GLU A 22 6.02 16.14 -2.08
C GLU A 22 6.35 16.61 -0.65
N ASN A 23 5.50 16.26 0.32
CA ASN A 23 5.51 16.83 1.67
C ASN A 23 6.38 16.08 2.67
N GLU A 24 6.45 14.75 2.59
CA GLU A 24 7.24 13.92 3.50
C GLU A 24 8.61 13.62 2.88
N LYS A 25 9.68 13.60 3.67
CA LYS A 25 11.05 13.31 3.20
C LYS A 25 11.63 12.02 3.77
N SER A 26 11.17 11.59 4.95
CA SER A 26 11.56 10.32 5.54
C SER A 26 11.03 9.16 4.70
N THR A 27 11.92 8.26 4.28
CA THR A 27 11.57 7.07 3.49
C THR A 27 10.59 6.19 4.25
N SER A 28 10.89 5.87 5.52
CA SER A 28 10.02 5.05 6.35
C SER A 28 8.64 5.69 6.50
N LEU A 29 8.59 6.99 6.77
CA LEU A 29 7.32 7.70 6.97
C LEU A 29 6.51 7.83 5.67
N ARG A 30 7.17 7.96 4.50
CA ARG A 30 6.50 7.87 3.20
C ARG A 30 5.85 6.50 3.00
N CYS A 31 6.60 5.41 3.23
CA CYS A 31 6.07 4.06 3.14
C CYS A 31 4.87 3.88 4.08
N PHE A 32 5.01 4.26 5.36
CA PHE A 32 3.91 4.25 6.34
C PHE A 32 2.68 5.00 5.83
N ASN A 33 2.85 6.24 5.38
CA ASN A 33 1.75 7.10 4.95
C ASN A 33 1.05 6.56 3.70
N VAL A 34 1.77 5.97 2.75
CA VAL A 34 1.20 5.34 1.55
C VAL A 34 0.35 4.11 1.92
N LEU A 35 0.88 3.24 2.78
CA LEU A 35 0.15 2.05 3.24
C LEU A 35 -1.07 2.44 4.10
N TYR A 36 -0.90 3.39 5.03
CA TYR A 36 -1.98 3.94 5.83
C TYR A 36 -3.07 4.56 4.96
N LEU A 37 -2.70 5.34 3.94
CA LEU A 37 -3.63 5.93 2.97
C LEU A 37 -4.49 4.86 2.30
N LEU A 38 -3.89 3.76 1.82
CA LEU A 38 -4.64 2.68 1.20
C LEU A 38 -5.61 2.01 2.19
N LEU A 39 -5.15 1.71 3.41
CA LEU A 39 -5.98 1.08 4.43
C LEU A 39 -7.13 2.01 4.87
N ALA A 40 -6.86 3.30 5.04
CA ALA A 40 -7.87 4.31 5.37
C ALA A 40 -8.87 4.51 4.23
N PHE A 41 -8.41 4.46 2.97
CA PHE A 41 -9.29 4.48 1.81
C PHE A 41 -10.20 3.25 1.80
N ALA A 42 -9.65 2.06 2.06
CA ALA A 42 -10.42 0.83 2.13
C ALA A 42 -11.49 0.86 3.23
N ASP A 43 -11.12 1.29 4.44
CA ASP A 43 -12.01 1.42 5.59
C ASP A 43 -13.21 2.33 5.31
N ARG A 44 -12.96 3.46 4.65
CA ARG A 44 -13.99 4.44 4.27
C ARG A 44 -14.83 4.01 3.06
N ASN A 45 -14.33 3.08 2.25
CA ASN A 45 -14.98 2.64 1.02
C ASN A 45 -15.12 1.11 0.96
N PRO A 46 -15.97 0.49 1.81
CA PRO A 46 -16.14 -0.97 1.83
C PRO A 46 -16.54 -1.55 0.47
N GLY A 47 -17.43 -0.84 -0.26
CA GLY A 47 -17.87 -1.26 -1.59
C GLY A 47 -16.73 -1.28 -2.63
N ILE A 48 -15.90 -0.24 -2.65
CA ILE A 48 -14.74 -0.17 -3.54
C ILE A 48 -13.69 -1.21 -3.13
N THR A 49 -13.52 -1.46 -1.84
CA THR A 49 -12.63 -2.51 -1.34
C THR A 49 -13.01 -3.89 -1.88
N ARG A 50 -14.30 -4.22 -2.00
CA ARG A 50 -14.74 -5.47 -2.64
C ARG A 50 -14.35 -5.55 -4.11
N VAL A 51 -14.37 -4.42 -4.81
CA VAL A 51 -13.96 -4.35 -6.22
C VAL A 51 -12.45 -4.54 -6.33
N LEU A 52 -11.67 -3.83 -5.52
CA LEU A 52 -10.21 -3.92 -5.49
C LEU A 52 -9.71 -5.31 -5.06
N LEU A 53 -10.46 -6.05 -4.25
CA LEU A 53 -10.11 -7.42 -3.88
C LEU A 53 -10.69 -8.48 -4.83
N GLY A 54 -11.33 -8.08 -5.94
CA GLY A 54 -11.91 -8.97 -6.94
C GLY A 54 -13.23 -9.66 -6.55
N ASP A 55 -13.66 -9.56 -5.28
CA ASP A 55 -14.90 -10.18 -4.77
C ASP A 55 -16.15 -9.69 -5.52
N ALA A 56 -16.20 -8.41 -5.85
CA ALA A 56 -17.33 -7.84 -6.60
C ALA A 56 -17.25 -8.06 -8.12
N LEU A 57 -16.16 -8.63 -8.64
CA LEU A 57 -15.90 -8.79 -10.08
C LEU A 57 -16.20 -10.20 -10.60
N VAL A 58 -16.83 -11.06 -9.79
CA VAL A 58 -17.23 -12.41 -10.21
C VAL A 58 -18.31 -12.32 -11.28
N GLY A 59 -18.06 -12.92 -12.45
CA GLY A 59 -18.97 -12.85 -13.60
C GLY A 59 -18.86 -11.56 -14.43
N GLU A 60 -17.97 -10.65 -14.04
CA GLU A 60 -17.70 -9.41 -14.77
C GLU A 60 -16.60 -9.59 -15.84
N GLN A 61 -16.43 -8.55 -16.67
CA GLN A 61 -15.47 -8.56 -17.78
C GLN A 61 -14.02 -8.70 -17.27
N ALA A 62 -13.23 -9.59 -17.88
CA ALA A 62 -11.85 -9.85 -17.50
C ALA A 62 -10.96 -8.59 -17.44
N ARG A 63 -11.23 -7.60 -18.29
CA ARG A 63 -10.51 -6.32 -18.29
C ARG A 63 -10.56 -5.57 -16.96
N LEU A 64 -11.61 -5.76 -16.16
CA LEU A 64 -11.72 -5.13 -14.83
C LEU A 64 -10.76 -5.76 -13.83
N HIS A 65 -10.56 -7.08 -13.88
CA HIS A 65 -9.55 -7.76 -13.08
C HIS A 65 -8.15 -7.26 -13.45
N THR A 66 -7.86 -7.11 -14.74
CA THR A 66 -6.58 -6.54 -15.22
C THR A 66 -6.36 -5.11 -14.72
N ARG A 67 -7.39 -4.27 -14.65
CA ARG A 67 -7.24 -2.91 -14.08
C ARG A 67 -6.94 -2.94 -12.59
N VAL A 68 -7.59 -3.80 -11.84
CA VAL A 68 -7.29 -3.98 -10.41
C VAL A 68 -5.86 -4.48 -10.20
N GLU A 69 -5.40 -5.43 -11.02
CA GLU A 69 -4.00 -5.89 -11.01
C GLU A 69 -3.03 -4.72 -11.28
N GLN A 70 -3.32 -3.90 -12.30
CA GLN A 70 -2.52 -2.71 -12.62
C GLN A 70 -2.52 -1.67 -11.50
N PHE A 71 -3.62 -1.49 -10.77
CA PHE A 71 -3.69 -0.62 -9.60
C PHE A 71 -2.66 -1.03 -8.54
N PHE A 72 -2.63 -2.32 -8.15
CA PHE A 72 -1.67 -2.81 -7.15
C PHE A 72 -0.24 -2.86 -7.68
N ALA A 73 -0.03 -3.21 -8.96
CA ALA A 73 1.30 -3.16 -9.58
C ALA A 73 1.88 -1.72 -9.60
N ARG A 74 1.03 -0.72 -9.85
CA ARG A 74 1.41 0.68 -9.80
C ARG A 74 1.72 1.12 -8.37
N LEU A 75 0.95 0.67 -7.38
CA LEU A 75 1.24 0.93 -5.96
C LEU A 75 2.60 0.34 -5.55
N GLU A 76 2.87 -0.90 -5.93
CA GLU A 76 4.15 -1.56 -5.67
C GLU A 76 5.32 -0.79 -6.31
N THR A 77 5.13 -0.31 -7.55
CA THR A 77 6.10 0.54 -8.24
C THR A 77 6.39 1.83 -7.47
N GLN A 78 5.37 2.47 -6.87
CA GLN A 78 5.55 3.65 -6.04
C GLN A 78 6.37 3.34 -4.77
N LEU A 79 6.09 2.21 -4.11
CA LEU A 79 6.88 1.78 -2.95
C LEU A 79 8.35 1.52 -3.34
N LYS A 80 8.60 0.82 -4.45
CA LYS A 80 9.96 0.59 -4.97
C LYS A 80 10.68 1.90 -5.26
N GLN A 81 9.99 2.89 -5.82
CA GLN A 81 10.55 4.21 -6.06
C GLN A 81 10.96 4.89 -4.75
N ILE A 82 10.08 4.91 -3.74
CA ILE A 82 10.37 5.49 -2.42
C ILE A 82 11.65 4.88 -1.83
N LEU A 83 11.76 3.56 -1.86
CA LEU A 83 12.91 2.83 -1.32
C LEU A 83 14.20 3.11 -2.10
N ARG A 84 14.14 3.17 -3.44
CA ARG A 84 15.30 3.49 -4.30
C ARG A 84 15.81 4.91 -4.06
N GLU A 85 14.92 5.88 -3.86
CA GLU A 85 15.31 7.25 -3.53
C GLU A 85 16.04 7.34 -2.17
N SER A 86 15.72 6.46 -1.21
CA SER A 86 16.45 6.38 0.08
C SER A 86 17.90 5.98 -0.12
N ARG A 87 18.14 4.92 -0.91
CA ARG A 87 19.49 4.43 -1.23
C ARG A 87 20.36 5.53 -1.84
N MET A 88 19.78 6.42 -2.65
CA MET A 88 20.51 7.55 -3.23
C MET A 88 20.86 8.64 -2.20
N ARG A 89 20.03 8.83 -1.16
CA ARG A 89 20.24 9.84 -0.11
C ARG A 89 21.19 9.37 0.99
N GLU A 90 21.08 8.11 1.41
CA GLU A 90 21.83 7.50 2.51
C GLU A 90 23.10 6.77 2.04
N GLY A 91 23.31 6.65 0.73
CA GLY A 91 24.43 5.93 0.13
C GLY A 91 24.25 4.41 0.11
N GLU A 92 25.31 3.68 -0.27
CA GLU A 92 25.37 2.21 -0.35
C GLU A 92 25.13 1.47 0.98
N GLN A 93 24.90 2.19 2.09
CA GLN A 93 24.72 1.59 3.42
C GLN A 93 23.36 0.91 3.63
N SER A 94 22.39 1.13 2.74
CA SER A 94 21.08 0.47 2.84
C SER A 94 21.14 -0.95 2.25
N ALA A 95 21.29 -1.95 3.12
CA ALA A 95 21.24 -3.38 2.78
C ALA A 95 19.81 -3.89 2.44
N LEU A 96 18.79 -3.02 2.48
CA LEU A 96 17.40 -3.40 2.21
C LEU A 96 17.21 -3.78 0.76
N ASP A 97 16.81 -5.02 0.46
CA ASP A 97 16.34 -5.40 -0.87
C ASP A 97 15.00 -4.71 -1.17
N VAL A 98 15.03 -3.81 -2.16
CA VAL A 98 13.87 -3.00 -2.58
C VAL A 98 12.69 -3.87 -3.02
N GLU A 99 12.96 -4.95 -3.74
CA GLU A 99 11.92 -5.80 -4.31
C GLU A 99 11.24 -6.60 -3.19
N GLN A 100 12.03 -7.19 -2.30
CA GLN A 100 11.50 -7.94 -1.14
C GLN A 100 10.72 -7.03 -0.19
N ALA A 101 11.24 -5.83 0.10
CA ALA A 101 10.59 -4.87 0.98
C ALA A 101 9.24 -4.39 0.42
N ALA A 102 9.21 -4.01 -0.87
CA ALA A 102 7.97 -3.57 -1.52
C ALA A 102 6.92 -4.68 -1.56
N SER A 103 7.34 -5.91 -1.91
CA SER A 103 6.45 -7.07 -1.93
C SER A 103 5.89 -7.40 -0.55
N LEU A 104 6.71 -7.35 0.50
CA LEU A 104 6.27 -7.57 1.89
C LEU A 104 5.25 -6.51 2.34
N MET A 105 5.52 -5.23 2.05
CA MET A 105 4.61 -4.14 2.35
C MET A 105 3.26 -4.29 1.66
N LEU A 106 3.27 -4.70 0.38
CA LEU A 106 2.05 -4.94 -0.39
C LEU A 106 1.24 -6.12 0.17
N ALA A 107 1.90 -7.25 0.45
CA ALA A 107 1.27 -8.43 1.04
C ALA A 107 0.63 -8.12 2.40
N LEU A 108 1.28 -7.28 3.22
CA LEU A 108 0.73 -6.83 4.50
C LEU A 108 -0.59 -6.08 4.31
N VAL A 109 -0.62 -5.06 3.45
CA VAL A 109 -1.85 -4.24 3.27
C VAL A 109 -2.97 -5.04 2.62
N GLU A 110 -2.67 -5.87 1.63
CA GLU A 110 -3.65 -6.75 1.01
C GLU A 110 -4.23 -7.74 2.03
N GLY A 111 -3.40 -8.38 2.87
CA GLY A 111 -3.86 -9.27 3.93
C GLY A 111 -4.81 -8.59 4.92
N ARG A 112 -4.57 -7.32 5.23
CA ARG A 112 -5.44 -6.52 6.11
C ARG A 112 -6.76 -6.16 5.43
N MET A 113 -6.73 -5.76 4.16
CA MET A 113 -7.93 -5.52 3.36
C MET A 113 -8.76 -6.80 3.21
N GLN A 114 -8.12 -7.95 3.01
CA GLN A 114 -8.78 -9.26 2.97
C GLN A 114 -9.42 -9.64 4.32
N ARG A 115 -8.76 -9.35 5.46
CA ARG A 115 -9.37 -9.53 6.79
C ARG A 115 -10.59 -8.62 6.97
N PHE A 116 -10.51 -7.36 6.54
CA PHE A 116 -11.63 -6.43 6.57
C PHE A 116 -12.83 -6.97 5.77
N LEU A 117 -12.58 -7.44 4.54
CA LEU A 117 -13.61 -8.09 3.72
C LEU A 117 -14.19 -9.35 4.37
N ARG A 118 -13.35 -10.30 4.78
CA ARG A 118 -13.76 -11.59 5.36
C ARG A 118 -14.56 -11.42 6.66
N THR A 119 -14.28 -10.38 7.44
CA THR A 119 -15.04 -10.07 8.66
C THR A 119 -16.36 -9.34 8.40
N ARG A 120 -16.70 -9.09 7.12
CA ARG A 120 -17.83 -8.26 6.68
C ARG A 120 -17.74 -6.84 7.24
N PHE A 121 -16.55 -6.26 7.13
CA PHE A 121 -16.24 -4.89 7.51
C PHE A 121 -16.36 -4.58 9.02
N ARG A 122 -16.44 -5.63 9.87
CA ARG A 122 -16.50 -5.47 11.33
C ARG A 122 -15.15 -5.11 11.95
N VAL A 123 -14.05 -5.57 11.36
CA VAL A 123 -12.70 -5.27 11.83
C VAL A 123 -12.02 -4.38 10.82
N SER A 124 -11.85 -3.10 11.16
CA SER A 124 -11.16 -2.11 10.33
C SER A 124 -9.80 -2.61 9.84
N PRO A 125 -9.40 -2.35 8.59
CA PRO A 125 -8.05 -2.67 8.10
C PRO A 125 -6.97 -1.85 8.84
N LEU A 126 -7.35 -0.76 9.52
CA LEU A 126 -6.46 0.05 10.36
C LEU A 126 -6.35 -0.44 11.81
N ALA A 127 -7.09 -1.48 12.21
CA ALA A 127 -7.06 -1.97 13.60
C ALA A 127 -5.64 -2.38 14.01
N GLU A 128 -5.07 -1.71 15.02
CA GLU A 128 -3.69 -1.95 15.50
C GLU A 128 -2.61 -1.65 14.45
N TRP A 129 -2.86 -0.74 13.49
CA TRP A 129 -1.90 -0.44 12.43
C TRP A 129 -0.55 0.05 12.97
N ASP A 130 -0.54 1.04 13.87
CA ASP A 130 0.70 1.61 14.41
C ASP A 130 1.57 0.55 15.13
N GLY A 131 0.92 -0.34 15.88
CA GLY A 131 1.59 -1.45 16.56
C GLY A 131 2.21 -2.45 15.58
N HIS A 132 1.48 -2.83 14.54
CA HIS A 132 2.02 -3.74 13.51
C HIS A 132 3.12 -3.08 12.68
N TRP A 133 3.00 -1.79 12.36
CA TRP A 133 4.06 -1.06 11.68
C TRP A 133 5.32 -1.00 12.53
N GLY A 134 5.22 -0.70 13.83
CA GLY A 134 6.37 -0.67 14.74
C GLY A 134 7.11 -2.02 14.87
N LEU A 135 6.47 -3.15 14.53
CA LEU A 135 7.12 -4.46 14.47
C LEU A 135 7.86 -4.68 13.14
N ILE A 136 7.35 -4.13 12.04
CA ILE A 136 7.86 -4.39 10.68
C ILE A 136 8.88 -3.32 10.25
N GLU A 137 8.70 -2.07 10.69
CA GLU A 137 9.56 -0.95 10.37
C GLU A 137 11.04 -1.24 10.67
N PRO A 138 11.43 -1.82 11.83
CA PRO A 138 12.84 -2.13 12.09
C PRO A 138 13.39 -3.24 11.19
N CYS A 139 12.54 -4.13 10.66
CA CYS A 139 12.95 -5.16 9.71
C CYS A 139 13.19 -4.59 8.31
N LEU A 140 12.44 -3.55 7.94
CA LEU A 140 12.62 -2.84 6.67
C LEU A 140 13.77 -1.83 6.78
N PHE A 141 13.80 -1.04 7.83
CA PHE A 141 14.75 0.04 8.04
C PHE A 141 15.59 -0.26 9.28
N PRO A 142 16.53 -1.22 9.20
CA PRO A 142 17.37 -1.56 10.33
C PRO A 142 18.20 -0.32 10.74
N PRO A 143 18.35 -0.06 12.04
CA PRO A 143 19.18 1.04 12.51
C PRO A 143 20.62 0.83 12.02
N VAL A 144 21.25 1.91 11.57
CA VAL A 144 22.69 1.89 11.25
C VAL A 144 23.43 1.53 12.54
N PRO A 145 24.31 0.51 12.54
CA PRO A 145 25.12 0.19 13.70
C PRO A 145 25.89 1.43 14.15
N ALA A 146 25.82 1.77 15.43
CA ALA A 146 26.71 2.78 16.01
C ALA A 146 28.11 2.18 16.08
N ASP A 147 29.09 2.85 15.46
CA ASP A 147 30.52 2.53 15.57
C ASP A 147 31.03 2.59 17.02
#